data_AF-A0A8T0WZG1-F1
#
_entry.id   AF-A0A8T0WZG1-F1
#
_cell.length_a   1.000
_cell.length_b   1.000
_cell.length_c   1.000
_cell.angle_alpha   90.00
_cell.angle_beta   90.00
_cell.angle_gamma   90.00
#
_symmetry.space_group_name_H-M   'P 1'
#
loop_
_entity.id
_entity.type
_entity.pdbx_description
1 polymer ?
#
loop_
_entity_poly.entity_id
_entity_poly.type
_entity_poly.pdbx_seq_one_letter_code
_entity_poly.pdbx_strand_id
1 'polypeptide(L)'
;MPTVQSAITQMENQLATPTDDGQPNSATEVVADVLDKNKKNSHFLQNVGVKIRNRRSSLQNVQAQLEVERKTNVELQSIVNNQREAMNDLSKQMQETQQARIKDQEENRKKQAVLEVKLELLLGQNRQS
;
A
#
# COMPACT_ATOMS: atom_id res chain seq x y z
N MET A 1 -12.11 46.13 -16.00
CA MET A 1 -12.20 44.99 -16.93
C MET A 1 -10.94 45.00 -17.78
N PRO A 2 -10.15 43.92 -17.86
CA PRO A 2 -9.13 43.85 -18.90
C PRO A 2 -9.85 43.84 -20.25
N THR A 3 -9.52 44.79 -21.12
CA THR A 3 -10.03 44.84 -22.49
C THR A 3 -9.47 43.67 -23.30
N VAL A 4 -10.20 43.20 -24.31
CA VAL A 4 -9.75 42.11 -25.22
C VAL A 4 -8.37 42.41 -25.78
N GLN A 5 -8.07 43.68 -26.07
CA GLN A 5 -6.76 44.13 -26.50
C GLN A 5 -5.64 43.80 -25.50
N SER A 6 -5.88 43.98 -24.21
CA SER A 6 -4.89 43.66 -23.17
C SER A 6 -4.60 42.16 -23.09
N ALA A 7 -5.61 41.31 -23.32
CA ALA A 7 -5.43 39.85 -23.36
C ALA A 7 -4.67 39.41 -24.62
N ILE A 8 -4.93 40.05 -25.77
CA ILE A 8 -4.20 39.81 -27.02
C ILE A 8 -2.73 40.19 -26.84
N THR A 9 -2.44 41.40 -26.36
CA THR A 9 -1.07 41.83 -26.08
C THR A 9 -0.37 40.92 -25.08
N GLN A 10 -1.08 40.38 -24.10
CA GLN A 10 -0.51 39.42 -23.14
C GLN A 10 -0.17 38.07 -23.79
N MET A 11 -0.97 37.58 -24.74
CA MET A 11 -0.67 36.36 -25.51
C MET A 11 0.53 36.59 -26.44
N GLU A 12 0.57 37.72 -27.14
CA GLU A 12 1.68 38.08 -28.03
C GLU A 12 3.01 38.14 -27.28
N ASN A 13 3.02 38.77 -26.09
CA ASN A 13 4.21 38.83 -25.25
C ASN A 13 4.66 37.45 -24.76
N GLN A 14 3.72 36.59 -24.36
CA GLN A 14 4.05 35.22 -23.91
C GLN A 14 4.51 34.32 -25.05
N LEU A 15 4.04 34.53 -26.28
CA LEU A 15 4.55 33.82 -27.46
C LEU A 15 5.93 34.29 -27.88
N ALA A 16 6.25 35.57 -27.66
CA ALA A 16 7.54 36.16 -28.01
C ALA A 16 8.66 35.81 -27.01
N THR A 17 8.31 35.42 -25.78
CA THR A 17 9.27 34.96 -24.77
C THR A 17 9.57 33.47 -24.96
N PRO A 18 10.82 33.04 -25.17
CA PRO A 18 11.17 31.61 -25.17
C PRO A 18 10.94 30.99 -23.79
N THR A 19 10.64 29.69 -23.75
CA THR A 19 10.63 28.91 -22.50
C THR A 19 12.07 28.77 -21.95
N ASP A 20 12.24 28.40 -20.67
CA ASP A 20 13.57 28.23 -20.04
C ASP A 20 14.49 27.27 -20.82
N ASP A 21 13.91 26.33 -21.56
CA ASP A 21 14.62 25.37 -22.42
C ASP A 21 14.91 25.88 -23.85
N GLY A 22 14.61 27.16 -24.13
CA GLY A 22 14.81 27.80 -25.43
C GLY A 22 13.79 27.40 -26.51
N GLN A 23 12.75 26.64 -26.16
CA GLN A 23 11.68 26.25 -27.08
C GLN A 23 10.65 27.38 -27.27
N PRO A 24 9.98 27.46 -28.44
CA PRO A 24 8.89 28.39 -28.63
C PRO A 24 7.68 27.96 -27.81
N ASN A 25 7.05 28.90 -27.11
CA ASN A 25 5.87 28.60 -26.32
C ASN A 25 4.72 28.11 -27.19
N SER A 26 4.06 27.03 -26.76
CA SER A 26 2.90 26.48 -27.46
C SER A 26 1.74 27.47 -27.44
N ALA A 27 1.22 27.83 -28.62
CA ALA A 27 0.07 28.72 -28.74
C ALA A 27 -1.14 28.23 -27.95
N THR A 28 -1.36 26.92 -27.88
CA THR A 28 -2.46 26.33 -27.13
C THR A 28 -2.28 26.53 -25.63
N GLU A 29 -1.06 26.42 -25.13
CA GLU A 29 -0.72 26.59 -23.72
C GLU A 29 -0.80 28.07 -23.31
N VAL A 30 -0.23 28.97 -24.11
CA VAL A 30 -0.31 30.43 -23.88
C VAL A 30 -1.75 30.92 -23.87
N VAL A 31 -2.59 30.45 -24.80
CA VAL A 31 -4.02 30.79 -24.83
C VAL A 31 -4.72 30.26 -23.58
N ALA A 32 -4.43 29.03 -23.15
CA ALA A 32 -5.02 28.46 -21.94
C ALA A 32 -4.64 29.27 -20.68
N ASP A 33 -3.38 29.67 -20.57
CA ASP A 33 -2.83 30.41 -19.44
C ASP A 33 -3.37 31.84 -19.34
N VAL A 34 -3.42 32.57 -20.47
CA VAL A 34 -3.98 33.92 -20.51
C VAL A 34 -5.48 33.88 -20.24
N LEU A 35 -6.19 32.88 -20.76
CA LEU A 35 -7.58 32.68 -20.41
C LEU A 35 -7.72 32.40 -18.92
N ASP A 36 -7.00 31.45 -18.32
CA ASP A 36 -7.13 31.15 -16.88
C ASP A 36 -6.87 32.39 -15.98
N LYS A 37 -5.83 33.18 -16.30
CA LYS A 37 -5.44 34.39 -15.58
C LYS A 37 -6.49 35.52 -15.65
N ASN A 38 -7.19 35.66 -16.79
CA ASN A 38 -8.15 36.74 -17.03
C ASN A 38 -9.60 36.37 -16.71
N LYS A 39 -9.86 35.14 -16.23
CA LYS A 39 -11.18 34.52 -16.28
C LYS A 39 -11.76 34.13 -14.94
N LYS A 40 -11.37 34.84 -13.88
CA LYS A 40 -11.95 34.65 -12.54
C LYS A 40 -13.49 34.70 -12.52
N ASN A 41 -14.17 35.33 -13.49
CA ASN A 41 -15.63 35.31 -13.68
C ASN A 41 -16.05 35.49 -15.16
N SER A 42 -15.64 34.62 -16.09
CA SER A 42 -16.09 34.78 -17.48
C SER A 42 -17.45 34.14 -17.74
N HIS A 43 -18.47 35.00 -17.79
CA HIS A 43 -19.80 34.66 -18.26
C HIS A 43 -19.78 34.02 -19.66
N PHE A 44 -18.80 34.32 -20.51
CA PHE A 44 -18.67 33.69 -21.82
C PHE A 44 -18.53 32.17 -21.72
N LEU A 45 -17.63 31.64 -20.86
CA LEU A 45 -17.51 30.18 -20.70
C LEU A 45 -18.73 29.56 -20.05
N GLN A 46 -19.34 30.25 -19.08
CA GLN A 46 -20.58 29.80 -18.48
C GLN A 46 -21.70 29.71 -19.52
N ASN A 47 -21.79 30.69 -20.42
CA ASN A 47 -22.77 30.76 -21.50
C ASN A 47 -22.52 29.73 -22.60
N VAL A 48 -21.26 29.33 -22.85
CA VAL A 48 -20.92 28.22 -23.75
C VAL A 48 -20.84 26.85 -23.04
N GLY A 49 -21.34 26.75 -21.80
CA GLY A 49 -21.49 25.49 -21.06
C GLY A 49 -20.23 24.96 -20.37
N VAL A 50 -19.12 25.69 -20.39
CA VAL A 50 -17.85 25.29 -19.77
C VAL A 50 -17.78 25.82 -18.34
N LYS A 51 -18.10 24.97 -17.35
CA LYS A 51 -17.92 25.27 -15.93
C LYS A 51 -16.44 25.17 -15.56
N ILE A 52 -15.79 26.30 -15.27
CA ILE A 52 -14.43 26.30 -14.69
C ILE A 52 -14.54 25.76 -13.27
N ARG A 53 -14.21 24.48 -13.08
CA ARG A 53 -14.14 23.86 -11.76
C ARG A 53 -12.82 24.33 -11.11
N ASN A 54 -12.87 24.94 -9.93
CA ASN A 54 -11.69 25.47 -9.24
C ASN A 54 -10.63 24.38 -9.01
N ARG A 55 -9.57 24.34 -9.85
CA ARG A 55 -8.49 23.35 -9.79
C ARG A 55 -7.77 23.30 -8.42
N ARG A 56 -7.75 24.42 -7.69
CA ARG A 56 -7.13 24.49 -6.36
C ARG A 56 -7.83 23.60 -5.33
N SER A 57 -9.16 23.54 -5.39
CA SER A 57 -9.97 22.72 -4.47
C SER A 57 -9.84 21.22 -4.76
N SER A 58 -9.67 20.83 -6.02
CA SER A 58 -9.45 19.41 -6.38
C SER A 58 -8.07 18.92 -5.97
N LEU A 59 -7.02 19.74 -6.09
CA LEU A 59 -5.67 19.35 -5.65
C LEU A 59 -5.58 19.21 -4.12
N GLN A 60 -6.17 20.15 -3.37
CA GLN A 60 -6.24 20.03 -1.90
C GLN A 60 -7.02 18.80 -1.45
N ASN A 61 -8.11 18.47 -2.14
CA ASN A 61 -8.90 17.28 -1.84
C ASN A 61 -8.12 15.98 -2.13
N VAL A 62 -7.42 15.90 -3.27
CA VAL A 62 -6.56 14.76 -3.61
C VAL A 62 -5.41 14.62 -2.60
N GLN A 63 -4.79 15.72 -2.19
CA GLN A 63 -3.72 15.69 -1.18
C GLN A 63 -4.22 15.18 0.17
N ALA A 64 -5.41 15.63 0.61
CA ALA A 64 -6.02 15.16 1.84
C ALA A 64 -6.36 13.66 1.80
N GLN A 65 -6.90 13.18 0.67
CA GLN A 65 -7.17 11.75 0.47
C GLN A 65 -5.88 10.92 0.51
N LEU A 66 -4.82 11.39 -0.15
CA LEU A 66 -3.52 10.72 -0.16
C LEU A 66 -2.92 10.62 1.24
N GLU A 67 -3.03 11.66 2.07
CA GLU A 67 -2.51 11.61 3.44
C GLU A 67 -3.26 10.59 4.31
N VAL A 68 -4.59 10.54 4.18
CA VAL A 68 -5.42 9.53 4.85
C VAL A 68 -5.03 8.13 4.39
N GLU A 69 -4.90 7.91 3.08
CA GLU A 69 -4.50 6.62 2.53
C GLU A 69 -3.12 6.19 3.03
N ARG A 70 -2.14 7.10 3.07
CA ARG A 70 -0.81 6.81 3.60
C ARG A 70 -0.85 6.41 5.07
N LYS A 71 -1.64 7.10 5.90
CA LYS A 71 -1.81 6.75 7.32
C LYS A 71 -2.42 5.35 7.46
N THR A 72 -3.49 5.05 6.72
CA THR A 72 -4.12 3.73 6.75
C THR A 72 -3.20 2.63 6.24
N ASN A 73 -2.36 2.92 5.23
CA ASN A 73 -1.42 1.95 4.69
C ASN A 73 -0.33 1.60 5.72
N VAL A 74 0.20 2.59 6.43
CA VAL A 74 1.16 2.37 7.53
C VAL A 74 0.56 1.51 8.64
N GLU A 75 -0.70 1.78 9.02
CA GLU A 75 -1.41 0.97 10.01
C GLU A 75 -1.58 -0.48 9.55
N LEU A 76 -2.02 -0.69 8.31
CA LEU A 76 -2.16 -2.03 7.72
C LEU A 76 -0.83 -2.77 7.66
N GLN A 77 0.26 -2.09 7.28
CA GLN A 77 1.60 -2.68 7.29
C GLN A 77 2.01 -3.14 8.69
N SER A 78 1.71 -2.34 9.72
CA SER A 78 1.98 -2.73 11.11
C SER A 78 1.19 -3.97 11.51
N ILE A 79 -0.10 -4.03 11.18
CA ILE A 79 -0.95 -5.20 11.46
C ILE A 79 -0.40 -6.46 10.78
N VAL A 80 -0.03 -6.36 9.50
CA VAL A 80 0.51 -7.49 8.73
C VAL A 80 1.83 -7.98 9.33
N ASN A 81 2.72 -7.07 9.73
CA ASN A 81 3.98 -7.43 10.36
C ASN A 81 3.76 -8.15 11.69
N ASN A 82 2.89 -7.62 12.55
CA ASN A 82 2.55 -8.24 13.83
C ASN A 82 1.94 -9.64 13.63
N GLN A 83 1.04 -9.80 12.66
CA GLN A 83 0.45 -11.11 12.33
C GLN A 83 1.51 -12.09 11.84
N ARG A 84 2.47 -11.63 11.04
CA ARG A 84 3.57 -12.47 10.54
C ARG A 84 4.47 -12.95 11.67
N GLU A 85 4.81 -12.08 12.62
CA GLU A 85 5.59 -12.44 13.80
C GLU A 85 4.84 -13.48 14.65
N ALA A 86 3.56 -13.25 14.95
CA ALA A 86 2.74 -14.19 15.71
C ALA A 86 2.63 -15.57 15.02
N MET A 87 2.50 -15.61 13.70
CA MET A 87 2.48 -16.87 12.94
C MET A 87 3.81 -17.61 13.00
N ASN A 88 4.94 -16.88 12.94
CA ASN A 88 6.26 -17.50 13.05
C ASN A 88 6.47 -18.13 14.43
N ASP A 89 6.10 -17.41 15.49
CA ASP A 89 6.21 -17.90 16.87
C ASP A 89 5.32 -19.13 17.10
N LEU A 90 4.07 -19.08 16.63
CA LEU A 90 3.15 -20.21 16.73
C LEU A 90 3.66 -21.43 15.95
N SER A 91 4.20 -21.21 14.74
CA SER A 91 4.76 -22.28 13.92
C SER A 91 5.95 -22.96 14.61
N LYS A 92 6.84 -22.16 15.21
CA LYS A 92 7.96 -22.67 16.01
C LYS A 92 7.49 -23.48 17.21
N GLN A 93 6.54 -22.95 17.98
CA GLN A 93 5.98 -23.64 19.15
C GLN A 93 5.32 -24.97 18.76
N MET A 94 4.59 -25.00 17.64
CA MET A 94 3.98 -26.21 17.12
C MET A 94 5.04 -27.25 16.75
N GLN A 95 6.11 -26.83 16.07
CA GLN A 95 7.22 -27.72 15.70
C GLN A 95 7.92 -28.31 16.93
N GLU A 96 8.22 -27.48 17.94
CA GLU A 96 8.82 -27.92 19.20
C GLU A 96 7.92 -28.91 19.95
N THR A 97 6.63 -28.58 20.05
CA THR A 97 5.63 -29.45 20.70
C THR A 97 5.52 -30.80 19.99
N GLN A 98 5.52 -30.79 18.66
CA GLN A 98 5.42 -32.01 17.86
C GLN A 98 6.68 -32.86 17.98
N GLN A 99 7.87 -32.26 18.00
CA GLN A 99 9.13 -32.98 18.24
C GLN A 99 9.17 -33.59 19.65
N ALA A 100 8.77 -32.84 20.68
CA ALA A 100 8.70 -33.35 22.04
C ALA A 100 7.77 -34.57 22.13
N ARG A 101 6.57 -34.48 21.52
CA ARG A 101 5.62 -35.60 21.48
C ARG A 101 6.20 -36.84 20.77
N ILE A 102 6.90 -36.67 19.65
CA ILE A 102 7.53 -37.79 18.92
C ILE A 102 8.58 -38.47 19.81
N LYS A 103 9.43 -37.68 20.47
CA LYS A 103 10.46 -38.19 21.37
C LYS A 103 9.87 -38.98 22.54
N ASP A 104 8.82 -38.44 23.16
CA ASP A 104 8.12 -39.11 24.27
C ASP A 104 7.47 -40.42 23.81
N GLN A 105 6.88 -40.45 22.61
CA GLN A 105 6.33 -41.67 22.02
C GLN A 105 7.41 -42.72 21.76
N GLU A 106 8.57 -42.31 21.25
CA GLU A 106 9.69 -43.21 21.00
C GLU A 106 10.24 -43.80 22.31
N GLU A 107 10.41 -42.97 23.34
CA GLU A 107 10.86 -43.41 24.66
C GLU A 107 9.86 -44.39 25.31
N ASN A 108 8.56 -44.08 25.25
CA ASN A 108 7.52 -44.96 25.76
C ASN A 108 7.48 -46.29 25.01
N ARG A 109 7.65 -46.29 23.68
CA ARG A 109 7.73 -47.52 22.89
C ARG A 109 8.93 -48.38 23.28
N LYS A 110 10.10 -47.77 23.55
CA LYS A 110 11.29 -48.49 24.04
C LYS A 110 11.04 -49.11 25.41
N LYS A 111 10.45 -48.36 26.35
CA LYS A 111 10.09 -48.86 27.68
C LYS A 111 9.11 -50.03 27.59
N GLN A 112 8.10 -49.92 26.72
CA GLN A 112 7.13 -50.97 26.49
C GLN A 112 7.79 -52.25 25.96
N ALA A 113 8.66 -52.15 24.95
CA ALA A 113 9.39 -53.30 24.42
C ALA A 113 10.26 -53.99 25.49
N VAL A 114 10.93 -53.21 26.35
CA VAL A 114 11.72 -53.76 27.47
C VAL A 114 10.83 -54.49 28.47
N LEU A 115 9.64 -53.96 28.78
CA LEU A 115 8.69 -54.61 29.68
C LEU A 115 8.12 -55.90 29.08
N GLU A 116 7.79 -55.90 27.79
CA GLU A 116 7.31 -57.08 27.06
C GLU A 116 8.36 -58.21 27.09
N VAL A 117 9.63 -57.91 26.79
CA VAL A 117 10.73 -58.90 26.88
C VAL A 117 10.88 -59.46 28.30
N LYS A 118 10.79 -58.61 29.33
CA LYS A 118 10.86 -59.08 30.73
C LYS A 118 9.69 -59.97 31.10
N LEU A 119 8.48 -59.66 30.63
CA LEU A 119 7.30 -60.49 30.86
C LEU A 119 7.44 -61.86 30.19
N GLU A 120 7.89 -61.91 28.94
CA GLU A 120 8.14 -63.16 28.23
C GLU A 120 9.16 -64.04 28.96
N LEU A 121 10.25 -63.45 29.47
CA LEU A 121 11.26 -64.16 30.24
C LEU A 121 10.67 -64.80 31.52
N LEU A 122 9.91 -64.03 32.30
CA LEU A 122 9.29 -64.53 33.55
C LEU A 122 8.28 -65.64 33.27
N LEU A 123 7.47 -65.50 32.22
CA LEU A 123 6.51 -66.52 31.80
C LEU A 123 7.22 -67.79 31.29
N GLY A 124 8.38 -67.66 30.64
CA GLY A 124 9.21 -68.79 30.24
C GLY A 124 9.77 -69.55 31.43
N GLN A 125 10.28 -68.83 32.45
CA GLN A 125 10.82 -69.43 33.68
C GLN A 125 9.76 -70.20 34.47
N ASN A 126 8.55 -69.65 34.62
CA ASN A 126 7.43 -70.31 35.32
C ASN A 126 6.88 -71.55 34.61
N ARG A 127 7.19 -71.76 33.32
CA ARG A 127 6.80 -72.98 32.57
C ARG A 127 7.84 -74.09 32.66
N GLN A 128 9.03 -73.79 33.17
CA GLN A 128 10.15 -74.72 33.31
C GLN A 128 10.37 -75.21 34.76
N SER A 129 9.62 -74.67 35.73
CA SER A 129 9.49 -75.20 37.11
C SER A 129 8.25 -76.07 37.23
#